data_AF-A0A1J3DZC5-F1
#
_entry.id   AF-A0A1J3DZC5-F1
#
_cell.length_a   1.000
_cell.length_b   1.000
_cell.length_c   1.000
_cell.angle_alpha   90.00
_cell.angle_beta   90.00
_cell.angle_gamma   90.00
#
_symmetry.space_group_name_H-M   'P 1'
#
loop_
_entity.id
_entity.type
_entity.pdbx_description
1 polymer ?
#
loop_
_entity_poly.entity_id
_entity_poly.type
_entity_poly.pdbx_seq_one_letter_code
_entity_poly.pdbx_strand_id
1 'polypeptide(L)'
;ERGEDPINNLILRSLLPPSHIYISYVHIVPLIDESRKSIENTEEGVIKKQRRRMVSREQKRGSLKEKFQLLRSITNSHAENETSIIMDASKYIQKLKQKVERFNEDTTAEQSSSEPTDPTTPMVTVETLEKGFMINVFSGKNQPGMLVSVLEAFEDIGLNVLEARVSCTDSFSLHATGVENEDGESMDAEAVKQAVTDAIRSWGESNDPQS
;
A
#
# COMPACT_ATOMS: atom_id res chain seq x y z
N GLU A 1 11.35 -32.74 -62.91
CA GLU A 1 12.10 -31.52 -62.54
C GLU A 1 12.21 -31.50 -61.01
N ARG A 2 13.34 -31.44 -60.33
CA ARG A 2 14.76 -31.18 -60.61
C ARG A 2 15.52 -32.28 -59.86
N GLY A 3 16.45 -32.98 -60.48
CA GLY A 3 17.82 -32.49 -60.58
C GLY A 3 18.67 -33.20 -59.54
N GLU A 4 18.67 -34.54 -59.56
CA GLU A 4 19.73 -35.31 -58.91
C GLU A 4 20.94 -35.23 -59.84
N ASP A 5 21.89 -34.35 -59.52
CA ASP A 5 23.11 -34.18 -60.30
C ASP A 5 23.88 -35.52 -60.34
N PRO A 6 23.99 -36.18 -61.51
CA PRO A 6 24.61 -37.50 -61.60
C PRO A 6 26.14 -37.44 -61.42
N ILE A 7 26.72 -36.24 -61.33
CA ILE A 7 28.16 -36.01 -61.25
C ILE A 7 28.67 -36.09 -59.79
N ASN A 8 27.88 -35.66 -58.80
CA ASN A 8 28.29 -35.72 -57.39
C ASN A 8 28.24 -37.16 -56.83
N ASN A 9 27.44 -38.05 -57.42
CA ASN A 9 27.41 -39.47 -57.07
C ASN A 9 28.52 -40.27 -57.76
N LEU A 10 29.17 -39.68 -58.77
CA LEU A 10 30.17 -40.37 -59.61
C LEU A 10 31.61 -40.18 -59.12
N ILE A 11 31.91 -39.13 -58.36
CA ILE A 11 33.28 -38.89 -57.83
C ILE A 11 33.60 -39.77 -56.61
N LEU A 12 32.60 -40.30 -55.90
CA LEU A 12 32.84 -41.27 -54.82
C LEU A 12 33.05 -42.71 -55.32
N ARG A 13 32.87 -42.99 -56.62
CA ARG A 13 32.85 -44.36 -57.18
C ARG A 13 34.09 -44.79 -57.95
N SER A 14 35.10 -43.92 -58.07
CA SER A 14 36.34 -44.24 -58.79
C SER A 14 37.57 -43.99 -57.92
N LEU A 15 38.26 -45.09 -57.56
CA LEU A 15 39.61 -45.20 -56.95
C LEU A 15 39.74 -45.59 -55.46
N LEU A 16 38.71 -46.12 -54.79
CA LEU A 16 38.92 -46.91 -53.55
C LEU A 16 38.18 -48.26 -53.61
N PRO A 17 38.75 -49.32 -53.00
CA PRO A 17 38.16 -50.66 -53.04
C PRO A 17 36.70 -50.64 -52.52
N PRO A 18 35.81 -51.53 -53.02
CA PRO A 18 34.38 -51.54 -52.68
C PRO A 18 34.06 -51.55 -51.18
N SER A 19 34.95 -52.14 -50.38
CA SER A 19 34.86 -52.16 -48.91
C SER A 19 34.96 -50.75 -48.31
N HIS A 20 35.82 -49.88 -48.82
CA HIS A 20 36.01 -48.53 -48.28
C HIS A 20 34.86 -47.58 -48.58
N ILE A 21 34.21 -47.72 -49.75
CA ILE A 21 33.02 -46.91 -50.10
C ILE A 21 31.82 -47.34 -49.23
N TYR A 22 31.66 -48.64 -49.00
CA TYR A 22 30.64 -49.17 -48.11
C TYR A 22 30.86 -48.74 -46.65
N ILE A 23 32.10 -48.79 -46.15
CA ILE A 23 32.47 -48.29 -44.81
C ILE A 23 32.17 -46.79 -44.70
N SER A 24 32.54 -45.97 -45.69
CA SER A 24 32.16 -44.55 -45.70
C SER A 24 30.65 -44.33 -45.62
N TYR A 25 29.85 -45.06 -46.40
CA TYR A 25 28.40 -44.84 -46.41
C TYR A 25 27.73 -45.33 -45.11
N VAL A 26 28.12 -46.51 -44.61
CA VAL A 26 27.57 -47.09 -43.36
C VAL A 26 27.95 -46.27 -42.13
N HIS A 27 29.15 -45.66 -42.10
CA HIS A 27 29.61 -44.93 -40.92
C HIS A 27 29.39 -43.41 -41.00
N ILE A 28 29.45 -42.78 -42.19
CA ILE A 28 29.39 -41.30 -42.30
C ILE A 28 27.94 -40.81 -42.34
N VAL A 29 27.03 -41.52 -43.01
CA VAL A 29 25.62 -41.07 -43.13
C VAL A 29 24.94 -40.96 -41.76
N PRO A 30 25.08 -41.92 -40.81
CA PRO A 30 24.53 -41.77 -39.47
C PRO A 30 25.16 -40.61 -38.68
N LEU A 31 26.47 -40.37 -38.85
CA LEU A 31 27.16 -39.26 -38.20
C LEU A 31 26.69 -37.89 -38.71
N ILE A 32 26.41 -37.78 -40.01
CA ILE A 32 25.83 -36.56 -40.60
C ILE A 32 24.41 -36.34 -40.08
N ASP A 33 23.59 -37.38 -40.00
CA ASP A 33 22.21 -37.28 -39.52
C ASP A 33 22.14 -36.92 -38.04
N GLU A 34 22.99 -37.53 -37.20
CA GLU A 34 23.13 -37.20 -35.77
C GLU A 34 23.61 -35.76 -35.56
N SER A 35 24.56 -35.30 -36.39
CA SER A 35 25.05 -33.91 -36.35
C SER A 35 23.96 -32.93 -36.79
N ARG A 36 23.19 -33.27 -37.83
CA ARG A 36 22.08 -32.46 -38.33
C ARG A 36 20.98 -32.32 -37.29
N LYS A 37 20.60 -33.44 -36.65
CA LYS A 37 19.64 -33.48 -35.55
C LYS A 37 20.11 -32.68 -34.33
N SER A 38 21.40 -32.72 -34.03
CA SER A 38 22.00 -31.93 -32.93
C SER A 38 21.96 -30.42 -33.21
N ILE A 39 22.19 -30.00 -34.46
CA ILE A 39 22.09 -28.60 -34.89
C ILE A 39 20.62 -28.14 -34.81
N GLU A 40 19.69 -28.93 -35.35
CA GLU A 40 18.25 -28.61 -35.34
C GLU A 40 17.70 -28.47 -33.91
N ASN A 41 18.07 -29.39 -33.00
CA ASN A 41 17.73 -29.29 -31.57
C ASN A 41 18.29 -28.01 -30.91
N THR A 42 19.49 -27.59 -31.32
CA THR A 42 20.12 -26.36 -30.81
C THR A 42 19.39 -25.11 -31.32
N GLU A 43 19.05 -25.08 -32.61
CA GLU A 43 18.27 -23.99 -33.23
C GLU A 43 16.87 -23.89 -32.63
N GLU A 44 16.18 -25.01 -32.43
CA GLU A 44 14.88 -25.03 -31.73
C GLU A 44 15.00 -24.50 -30.30
N GLY A 45 16.06 -24.88 -29.58
CA GLY A 45 16.34 -24.38 -28.23
C GLY A 45 16.52 -22.85 -28.20
N VAL A 46 17.25 -22.30 -29.18
CA VAL A 46 17.47 -20.85 -29.33
C VAL A 46 16.17 -20.15 -29.68
N ILE A 47 15.40 -20.65 -30.65
CA ILE A 47 14.11 -20.08 -31.08
C ILE A 47 13.10 -20.10 -29.92
N LYS A 48 13.01 -21.21 -29.18
CA LYS A 48 12.11 -21.35 -28.02
C LYS A 48 12.51 -20.41 -26.88
N LYS A 49 13.80 -20.19 -26.65
CA LYS A 49 14.31 -19.21 -25.68
C LYS A 49 13.97 -17.78 -26.09
N GLN A 50 14.12 -17.45 -27.37
CA GLN A 50 13.77 -16.13 -27.90
C GLN A 50 12.26 -15.86 -27.84
N ARG A 51 11.42 -16.85 -28.18
CA ARG A 51 9.96 -16.78 -28.03
C ARG A 51 9.53 -16.51 -26.59
N ARG A 52 10.08 -17.24 -25.62
CA ARG A 52 9.79 -17.00 -24.18
C ARG A 52 10.15 -15.57 -23.74
N ARG A 53 11.29 -15.04 -24.19
CA ARG A 53 11.68 -13.64 -23.91
C ARG A 53 10.72 -12.63 -24.53
N MET A 54 10.26 -12.84 -25.75
CA MET A 54 9.28 -11.96 -26.40
C MET A 54 7.96 -11.95 -25.64
N VAL A 55 7.42 -13.12 -25.27
CA VAL A 55 6.18 -13.22 -24.48
C VAL A 55 6.31 -12.51 -23.13
N SER A 56 7.43 -12.71 -22.42
CA SER A 56 7.68 -12.03 -21.14
C SER A 56 7.75 -10.50 -21.27
N ARG A 57 8.37 -9.99 -22.35
CA ARG A 57 8.39 -8.54 -22.62
C ARG A 57 7.00 -8.00 -22.92
N GLU A 58 6.18 -8.71 -23.68
CA GLU A 58 4.82 -8.28 -24.01
C GLU A 58 3.93 -8.25 -22.77
N GLN A 59 4.00 -9.28 -21.92
CA GLN A 59 3.30 -9.30 -20.63
C GLN A 59 3.72 -8.13 -19.72
N LYS A 60 5.02 -7.79 -19.70
CA LYS A 60 5.52 -6.63 -18.96
C LYS A 60 4.97 -5.30 -19.52
N ARG A 61 4.80 -5.18 -20.84
CA ARG A 61 4.21 -3.98 -21.47
C ARG A 61 2.71 -3.88 -21.17
N GLY A 62 1.99 -5.00 -21.26
CA GLY A 62 0.56 -5.07 -20.92
C GLY A 62 0.29 -4.67 -19.47
N SER A 63 0.98 -5.28 -18.52
CA SER A 63 0.85 -4.95 -17.10
C SER A 63 1.22 -3.50 -16.77
N LEU A 64 2.19 -2.91 -17.47
CA LEU A 64 2.53 -1.49 -17.31
C LEU A 64 1.40 -0.58 -17.82
N LYS A 65 0.82 -0.91 -18.98
CA LYS A 65 -0.31 -0.15 -19.54
C LYS A 65 -1.53 -0.19 -18.63
N GLU A 66 -1.84 -1.35 -18.04
CA GLU A 66 -2.92 -1.51 -17.04
C GLU A 66 -2.66 -0.62 -15.80
N LYS A 67 -1.42 -0.58 -15.30
CA LYS A 67 -1.05 0.30 -14.18
C LYS A 67 -1.26 1.78 -14.50
N PHE A 68 -0.92 2.21 -15.71
CA PHE A 68 -1.18 3.59 -16.14
C PHE A 68 -2.66 3.91 -16.29
N GLN A 69 -3.48 2.96 -16.76
CA GLN A 69 -4.93 3.14 -16.81
C GLN A 69 -5.53 3.30 -15.41
N LEU A 70 -5.10 2.47 -14.46
CA LEU A 70 -5.52 2.60 -13.06
C LEU A 70 -5.09 3.95 -12.47
N LEU A 71 -3.84 4.34 -12.68
CA LEU A 71 -3.32 5.62 -12.22
C LEU A 71 -4.14 6.78 -12.79
N ARG A 72 -4.45 6.76 -14.10
CA ARG A 72 -5.28 7.75 -14.79
C ARG A 72 -6.68 7.86 -14.18
N SER A 73 -7.30 6.73 -13.84
CA SER A 73 -8.62 6.69 -13.19
C SER A 73 -8.61 7.29 -11.79
N ILE A 74 -7.61 6.95 -10.97
CA ILE A 74 -7.50 7.43 -9.59
C ILE A 74 -7.21 8.94 -9.56
N THR A 75 -6.35 9.42 -10.45
CA THR A 75 -5.96 10.83 -10.50
C THR A 75 -6.90 11.70 -11.32
N ASN A 76 -7.97 11.10 -11.89
CA ASN A 76 -8.89 11.72 -12.84
C ASN A 76 -8.16 12.47 -13.97
N SER A 77 -7.09 11.86 -14.49
CA SER A 77 -6.29 12.45 -15.56
C SER A 77 -6.93 12.18 -16.92
N HIS A 78 -6.98 13.19 -17.77
CA HIS A 78 -7.41 13.04 -19.17
C HIS A 78 -6.23 12.81 -20.11
N ALA A 79 -5.00 12.72 -19.61
CA ALA A 79 -3.82 12.53 -20.44
C ALA A 79 -3.74 11.14 -21.08
N GLU A 80 -3.24 11.09 -22.31
CA GLU A 80 -3.04 9.83 -23.05
C GLU A 80 -1.58 9.34 -23.00
N ASN A 81 -0.64 10.26 -22.74
CA ASN A 81 0.78 9.96 -22.66
C ASN A 81 1.20 9.59 -21.23
N GLU A 82 2.02 8.55 -21.08
CA GLU A 82 2.51 8.06 -19.77
C GLU A 82 3.17 9.18 -18.94
N THR A 83 4.03 10.00 -19.55
CA THR A 83 4.68 11.14 -18.87
C THR A 83 3.68 12.16 -18.36
N SER A 84 2.66 12.48 -19.16
CA SER A 84 1.61 13.42 -18.78
C SER A 84 0.71 12.87 -17.67
N ILE A 85 0.40 11.57 -17.70
CA ILE A 85 -0.32 10.87 -16.62
C ILE A 85 0.48 10.95 -15.31
N ILE A 86 1.80 10.75 -15.36
CA ILE A 86 2.68 10.87 -14.18
C ILE A 86 2.67 12.31 -13.65
N MET A 87 2.81 13.30 -14.53
CA MET A 87 2.80 14.71 -14.14
C MET A 87 1.47 15.12 -13.49
N ASP A 88 0.35 14.69 -14.06
CA ASP A 88 -0.98 14.90 -13.48
C ASP A 88 -1.11 14.20 -12.12
N ALA A 89 -0.57 12.97 -11.98
CA ALA A 89 -0.54 12.27 -10.71
C ALA A 89 0.29 13.02 -9.66
N SER A 90 1.47 13.54 -10.02
CA SER A 90 2.29 14.37 -9.13
C SER A 90 1.55 15.63 -8.68
N LYS A 91 0.86 16.30 -9.61
CA LYS A 91 0.03 17.48 -9.31
C LYS A 91 -1.15 17.12 -8.40
N TYR A 92 -1.78 15.97 -8.62
CA TYR A 92 -2.87 15.47 -7.79
C TYR A 92 -2.42 15.20 -6.34
N ILE A 93 -1.27 14.54 -6.17
CA ILE A 93 -0.66 14.31 -4.85
C ILE A 93 -0.39 15.64 -4.13
N GLN A 94 0.18 16.63 -4.83
CA GLN A 94 0.44 17.96 -4.26
C GLN A 94 -0.87 18.66 -3.85
N LYS A 95 -1.91 18.58 -4.68
CA LYS A 95 -3.23 19.14 -4.38
C LYS A 95 -3.84 18.48 -3.14
N LEU A 96 -3.74 17.16 -3.01
CA LEU A 96 -4.20 16.43 -1.84
C LEU A 96 -3.42 16.84 -0.59
N LYS A 97 -2.09 16.92 -0.67
CA LYS A 97 -1.25 17.37 0.45
C LYS A 97 -1.68 18.74 0.96
N GLN A 98 -1.84 19.72 0.06
CA GLN A 98 -2.31 21.05 0.44
C GLN A 98 -3.74 21.06 0.98
N LYS A 99 -4.62 20.15 0.52
CA LYS A 99 -5.98 20.04 1.05
C LYS A 99 -5.98 19.50 2.49
N VAL A 100 -5.11 18.54 2.80
CA VAL A 100 -4.91 18.04 4.16
C VAL A 100 -4.33 19.12 5.08
N GLU A 101 -3.32 19.85 4.61
CA GLU A 101 -2.72 20.96 5.37
C GLU A 101 -3.73 22.04 5.71
N ARG A 102 -4.51 22.53 4.73
CA ARG A 102 -5.59 23.50 4.98
C ARG A 102 -6.66 22.98 5.94
N PHE A 103 -7.09 21.73 5.79
CA PHE A 103 -8.07 21.15 6.71
C PHE A 103 -7.52 21.05 8.14
N ASN A 104 -6.24 20.70 8.27
CA ASN A 104 -5.57 20.66 9.57
C ASN A 104 -5.43 22.07 10.17
N GLU A 105 -5.11 23.08 9.34
CA GLU A 105 -5.09 24.50 9.72
C GLU A 105 -6.47 25.02 10.13
N ASP A 106 -7.55 24.68 9.41
CA ASP A 106 -8.92 25.10 9.76
C ASP A 106 -9.37 24.46 11.09
N THR A 107 -9.02 23.18 11.30
CA THR A 107 -9.26 22.49 12.57
C THR A 107 -8.44 23.12 13.70
N THR A 108 -7.18 23.50 13.45
CA THR A 108 -6.35 24.20 14.44
C THR A 108 -6.74 25.67 14.62
N ALA A 109 -7.30 26.33 13.62
CA ALA A 109 -7.73 27.72 13.67
C ALA A 109 -8.99 27.87 14.52
N GLU A 110 -9.95 26.95 14.41
CA GLU A 110 -11.08 26.87 15.34
C GLU A 110 -10.66 26.41 16.76
N GLN A 111 -9.49 25.78 16.89
CA GLN A 111 -8.86 25.45 18.19
C GLN A 111 -7.88 26.53 18.70
N SER A 112 -7.53 27.54 17.88
CA SER A 112 -6.51 28.56 18.18
C SER A 112 -7.03 29.74 19.00
N SER A 113 -8.34 29.77 19.31
CA SER A 113 -8.84 30.58 20.43
C SER A 113 -8.48 29.97 21.80
N SER A 114 -7.88 28.78 21.82
CA SER A 114 -7.45 28.08 23.03
C SER A 114 -6.10 27.38 22.82
N GLU A 115 -5.07 28.12 22.41
CA GLU A 115 -3.69 27.69 22.65
C GLU A 115 -3.42 27.76 24.17
N PRO A 116 -3.09 26.64 24.84
CA PRO A 116 -2.69 26.70 26.23
C PRO A 116 -1.27 27.23 26.30
N THR A 117 -1.11 28.40 26.91
CA THR A 117 0.18 29.03 27.22
C THR A 117 0.99 28.24 28.28
N ASP A 118 0.56 27.02 28.64
CA ASP A 118 1.17 26.20 29.68
C ASP A 118 1.09 24.69 29.34
N PRO A 119 2.23 23.97 29.21
CA PRO A 119 2.29 22.52 28.93
C PRO A 119 1.68 21.64 30.05
N THR A 120 1.11 22.25 31.08
CA THR A 120 0.50 21.58 32.23
C THR A 120 -1.02 21.41 32.08
N THR A 121 -1.66 22.05 31.11
CA THR A 121 -3.12 21.96 30.95
C THR A 121 -3.53 20.82 30.00
N PRO A 122 -4.41 19.91 30.43
CA PRO A 122 -4.95 18.86 29.57
C PRO A 122 -5.87 19.46 28.51
N MET A 123 -5.69 19.05 27.27
CA MET A 123 -6.52 19.48 26.14
C MET A 123 -7.57 18.40 25.86
N VAL A 124 -8.85 18.79 25.94
CA VAL A 124 -10.00 17.93 25.64
C VAL A 124 -10.75 18.53 24.46
N THR A 125 -10.93 17.74 23.40
CA THR A 125 -11.78 18.11 22.26
C THR A 125 -12.87 17.07 22.06
N VAL A 126 -14.08 17.54 21.78
CA VAL A 126 -15.24 16.70 21.51
C VAL A 126 -15.85 17.15 20.18
N GLU A 127 -15.96 16.22 19.25
CA GLU A 127 -16.57 16.45 17.93
C GLU A 127 -17.87 15.64 17.84
N THR A 128 -18.96 16.30 17.43
CA THR A 128 -20.25 15.65 17.21
C THR A 128 -20.26 14.91 15.88
N LEU A 129 -20.58 13.62 15.90
CA LEU A 129 -20.72 12.75 14.73
C LEU A 129 -22.21 12.52 14.40
N GLU A 130 -22.49 11.94 13.23
CA GLU A 130 -23.87 11.60 12.80
C GLU A 130 -24.61 10.69 13.80
N LYS A 131 -23.86 9.85 14.53
CA LYS A 131 -24.40 8.90 15.51
C LYS A 131 -23.61 8.91 16.82
N GLY A 132 -23.18 10.06 17.33
CA GLY A 132 -22.51 10.14 18.64
C GLY A 132 -21.42 11.20 18.75
N PHE A 133 -20.36 10.89 19.49
CA PHE A 133 -19.28 11.80 19.84
C PHE A 133 -17.91 11.17 19.62
N MET A 134 -16.97 11.99 19.18
CA MET A 134 -15.57 11.66 19.08
C MET A 134 -14.80 12.52 20.08
N ILE A 135 -14.18 11.87 21.05
CA ILE A 135 -13.53 12.51 22.19
C ILE A 135 -12.03 12.28 22.06
N ASN A 136 -11.28 13.38 22.03
CA ASN A 136 -9.83 13.37 22.09
C ASN A 136 -9.37 14.03 23.38
N VAL A 137 -8.52 13.34 24.11
CA VAL A 137 -7.84 13.86 25.29
C VAL A 137 -6.35 13.79 25.06
N PHE A 138 -5.65 14.87 25.33
CA PHE A 138 -4.20 14.93 25.34
C PHE A 138 -3.70 15.65 26.58
N SER A 139 -2.77 15.03 27.30
CA SER A 139 -2.06 15.64 28.41
C SER A 139 -0.56 15.35 28.30
N GLY A 140 0.25 16.40 28.46
CA GLY A 140 1.71 16.30 28.42
C GLY A 140 2.31 15.50 29.58
N LYS A 141 1.54 15.23 30.64
CA LYS A 141 1.95 14.40 31.78
C LYS A 141 0.95 13.26 31.97
N ASN A 142 1.42 12.02 31.90
CA ASN A 142 0.63 10.87 32.32
C ASN A 142 0.67 10.75 33.86
N GLN A 143 -0.48 10.85 34.51
CA GLN A 143 -0.61 10.63 35.95
C GLN A 143 -1.30 9.27 36.21
N PRO A 144 -0.87 8.49 37.22
CA PRO A 144 -1.56 7.25 37.60
C PRO A 144 -3.04 7.51 37.83
N GLY A 145 -3.97 6.62 37.46
CA GLY A 145 -5.40 6.80 37.75
C GLY A 145 -6.18 7.73 36.81
N MET A 146 -5.51 8.58 36.02
CA MET A 146 -6.18 9.51 35.11
C MET A 146 -7.08 8.83 34.06
N LEU A 147 -6.66 7.68 33.53
CA LEU A 147 -7.49 6.87 32.63
C LEU A 147 -8.79 6.41 33.32
N VAL A 148 -8.69 6.01 34.58
CA VAL A 148 -9.82 5.48 35.34
C VAL A 148 -10.86 6.58 35.54
N SER A 149 -10.44 7.77 35.95
CA SER A 149 -11.34 8.93 36.11
C SER A 149 -12.05 9.30 34.80
N VAL A 150 -11.36 9.24 33.67
CA VAL A 150 -12.00 9.52 32.37
C VAL A 150 -13.02 8.45 31.99
N LEU A 151 -12.74 7.17 32.28
CA LEU A 151 -13.70 6.08 32.03
C LEU A 151 -14.91 6.15 32.98
N GLU A 152 -14.71 6.51 34.24
CA GLU A 152 -15.79 6.78 35.20
C GLU A 152 -16.69 7.92 34.69
N ALA A 153 -16.09 9.01 34.19
CA ALA A 153 -16.85 10.11 33.62
C ALA A 153 -17.68 9.68 32.40
N PHE A 154 -17.18 8.76 31.55
CA PHE A 154 -17.96 8.20 30.45
C PHE A 154 -19.16 7.38 30.93
N GLU A 155 -19.01 6.63 32.03
CA GLU A 155 -20.09 5.85 32.62
C GLU A 155 -21.15 6.76 33.27
N ASP A 156 -20.71 7.76 34.03
CA ASP A 156 -21.58 8.72 34.72
C ASP A 156 -22.47 9.51 33.76
N ILE A 157 -21.93 9.91 32.60
CA ILE A 157 -22.71 10.58 31.56
C ILE A 157 -23.49 9.60 30.67
N GLY A 158 -23.31 8.29 30.84
CA GLY A 158 -23.98 7.28 30.03
C GLY A 158 -23.51 7.23 28.57
N LEU A 159 -22.24 7.52 28.30
CA LEU A 159 -21.66 7.40 26.97
C LEU A 159 -21.29 5.95 26.66
N ASN A 160 -21.90 5.35 25.64
CA ASN A 160 -21.56 4.00 25.20
C ASN A 160 -20.36 4.03 24.24
N VAL A 161 -19.18 3.64 24.72
CA VAL A 161 -17.93 3.67 23.94
C VAL A 161 -17.85 2.50 22.96
N LEU A 162 -17.77 2.79 21.66
CA LEU A 162 -17.62 1.80 20.59
C LEU A 162 -16.16 1.45 20.30
N GLU A 163 -15.30 2.46 20.21
CA GLU A 163 -13.86 2.31 19.97
C GLU A 163 -13.11 3.23 20.92
N ALA A 164 -12.06 2.71 21.55
CA ALA A 164 -11.14 3.51 22.33
C ALA A 164 -9.69 3.11 22.05
N ARG A 165 -8.82 4.11 21.91
CA ARG A 165 -7.36 3.96 21.83
C ARG A 165 -6.73 4.82 22.91
N VAL A 166 -5.85 4.22 23.68
CA VAL A 166 -5.20 4.89 24.80
C VAL A 166 -3.69 4.66 24.76
N SER A 167 -2.94 5.70 25.08
CA SER A 167 -1.51 5.66 25.35
C SER A 167 -1.24 6.30 26.70
N CYS A 168 -0.50 5.59 27.57
CA CYS A 168 -0.16 6.03 28.92
C CYS A 168 1.33 5.84 29.22
N THR A 169 2.23 6.08 28.25
CA THR A 169 3.67 5.89 28.45
C THR A 169 4.30 7.06 29.19
N ASP A 170 4.53 8.16 28.48
CA ASP A 170 5.11 9.40 29.01
C ASP A 170 4.07 10.52 29.05
N SER A 171 3.25 10.57 28.01
CA SER A 171 2.06 11.40 27.90
C SER A 171 0.81 10.54 27.96
N PHE A 172 -0.31 11.18 28.29
CA PHE A 172 -1.61 10.56 28.19
C PHE A 172 -2.29 11.03 26.92
N SER A 173 -2.68 10.09 26.08
CA SER A 173 -3.59 10.37 24.98
C SER A 173 -4.70 9.34 24.95
N LEU A 174 -5.94 9.82 24.82
CA LEU A 174 -7.13 8.99 24.68
C LEU A 174 -7.91 9.46 23.47
N HIS A 175 -8.34 8.50 22.68
CA HIS A 175 -9.20 8.70 21.53
C HIS A 175 -10.37 7.75 21.68
N ALA A 176 -11.57 8.26 21.91
CA ALA A 176 -12.77 7.47 22.11
C ALA A 176 -13.87 7.89 21.15
N THR A 177 -14.54 6.92 20.55
CA THR A 177 -15.78 7.12 19.79
C THR A 177 -16.91 6.52 20.61
N GLY A 178 -17.82 7.36 21.07
CA GLY A 178 -18.99 6.95 21.84
C GLY A 178 -20.28 7.29 21.12
N VAL A 179 -21.31 6.50 21.38
CA VAL A 179 -22.68 6.81 20.94
C VAL A 179 -23.53 7.10 22.16
N GLU A 180 -24.50 7.97 21.98
CA GLU A 180 -25.53 8.20 22.98
C GLU A 180 -26.41 6.94 23.10
N ASN A 181 -26.83 6.63 24.33
CA ASN A 181 -27.79 5.56 24.56
C ASN A 181 -29.18 5.99 24.06
N GLU A 182 -29.86 5.15 23.29
CA GLU A 182 -31.17 5.44 22.66
C GLU A 182 -32.30 5.78 23.67
N ASP A 183 -32.08 5.57 24.97
CA ASP A 183 -33.03 5.77 26.05
C ASP A 183 -32.75 7.03 26.93
N GLY A 184 -31.76 7.86 26.56
CA GLY A 184 -31.26 9.00 27.35
C GLY A 184 -31.72 10.41 26.93
N GLU A 185 -31.51 11.39 27.82
CA GLU A 185 -31.65 12.83 27.54
C GLU A 185 -30.53 13.28 26.60
N SER A 186 -30.88 13.99 25.53
CA SER A 186 -29.96 14.42 24.46
C SER A 186 -28.65 14.99 25.03
N MET A 187 -27.57 14.23 24.95
CA MET A 187 -26.26 14.61 25.43
C MET A 187 -25.69 15.72 24.53
N ASP A 188 -25.29 16.84 25.11
CA ASP A 188 -24.63 17.91 24.35
C ASP A 188 -23.11 17.70 24.33
N ALA A 189 -22.46 18.09 23.24
CA ALA A 189 -21.02 17.95 23.07
C ALA A 189 -20.25 18.74 24.15
N GLU A 190 -20.78 19.90 24.57
CA GLU A 190 -20.17 20.70 25.63
C GLU A 190 -20.31 20.03 27.00
N ALA A 191 -21.44 19.34 27.27
CA ALA A 191 -21.62 18.59 28.50
C ALA A 191 -20.62 17.42 28.60
N VAL A 192 -20.40 16.69 27.50
CA VAL A 192 -19.39 15.63 27.40
C VAL A 192 -17.99 16.20 27.64
N LYS A 193 -17.66 17.32 26.98
CA LYS A 193 -16.37 17.97 27.12
C LYS A 193 -16.12 18.42 28.56
N GLN A 194 -17.12 18.99 29.21
CA GLN A 194 -17.04 19.45 30.59
C GLN A 194 -16.80 18.27 31.55
N ALA A 195 -17.58 17.19 31.44
CA ALA A 195 -17.43 16.00 32.28
C ALA A 195 -16.01 15.39 32.19
N VAL A 196 -15.47 15.28 30.98
CA VAL A 196 -14.11 14.76 30.76
C VAL A 196 -13.05 15.72 31.29
N THR A 197 -13.24 17.03 31.11
CA THR A 197 -12.32 18.05 31.63
C THR A 197 -12.30 18.03 33.17
N ASP A 198 -13.47 17.89 33.79
CA ASP A 198 -13.62 17.81 35.25
C ASP A 198 -12.99 16.53 35.81
N ALA A 199 -13.13 15.39 35.12
CA ALA A 199 -12.47 14.15 35.50
C ALA A 199 -10.95 14.30 35.55
N ILE A 200 -10.36 14.93 34.53
CA ILE A 200 -8.91 15.15 34.48
C ILE A 200 -8.47 16.16 35.54
N ARG A 201 -9.28 17.21 35.78
CA ARG A 201 -8.98 18.22 36.81
C ARG A 201 -9.06 17.66 38.23
N SER A 202 -10.11 16.90 38.54
CA SER A 202 -10.36 16.32 39.87
C SER A 202 -9.18 15.49 40.36
N TRP A 203 -8.49 14.82 39.44
CA TRP A 203 -7.29 14.04 39.74
C TRP A 203 -6.07 14.90 40.12
N GLY A 204 -5.97 16.10 39.55
CA GLY A 204 -4.89 17.06 39.82
C GLY A 204 -4.93 17.64 41.23
N GLU A 205 -6.11 17.67 41.88
CA GLU A 205 -6.31 18.27 43.21
C GLU A 205 -6.31 17.22 44.35
N SER A 206 -6.47 15.93 44.05
CA SER A 206 -6.68 14.87 45.04
C SER A 206 -5.41 14.15 45.53
N ASN A 207 -4.21 14.55 45.07
CA ASN A 207 -2.96 13.84 45.36
C ASN A 207 -1.88 14.70 46.04
N ASP A 208 -2.27 15.54 47.00
CA ASP A 208 -1.35 15.91 48.08
C ASP A 208 -1.42 14.83 49.18
N PRO A 209 -0.38 14.00 49.35
CA PRO A 209 -0.27 13.20 50.56
C PRO A 209 0.02 14.15 51.74
N GLN A 210 -1.04 14.58 52.44
CA GLN A 210 -0.88 14.91 53.86
C GLN A 210 -0.55 13.62 54.60
N SER A 211 0.75 13.37 54.85
CA SER A 211 1.28 13.10 56.20
C SER A 211 2.79 12.92 56.20
#